data_AF-A0A951GCY9-F1
#
_entry.id   AF-A0A951GCY9-F1
#
_cell.length_a   1.000
_cell.length_b   1.000
_cell.length_c   1.000
_cell.angle_alpha   90.00
_cell.angle_beta   90.00
_cell.angle_gamma   90.00
#
_symmetry.space_group_name_H-M   'P 1'
#
loop_
_entity.id
_entity.type
_entity.pdbx_description
1 polymer ?
#
loop_
_entity_poly.entity_id
_entity_poly.type
_entity_poly.pdbx_seq_one_letter_code
_entity_poly.pdbx_strand_id
1 'polypeptide(L)'
;MSRIRHPALAAGSILWCLETAVGPLALAFERQIELTNNTRMAIVEIQIARVGTDRWETDLLGEDILLPAQSLMVDIEDAKGYCRFDFKTVFDDGATLIRRNVDVCAAERFAISYR
;
A
#
# COMPACT_ATOMS: atom_id res chain seq x y z
N MET A 1 18.57 79.47 12.85
CA MET A 1 17.35 79.10 13.62
C MET A 1 16.41 78.37 12.69
N SER A 2 16.25 77.05 12.85
CA SER A 2 14.97 76.33 12.68
C SER A 2 15.23 74.85 12.94
N ARG A 3 14.62 74.32 13.99
CA ARG A 3 14.57 72.88 14.29
C ARG A 3 13.35 72.30 13.57
N ILE A 4 13.51 71.18 12.88
CA ILE A 4 12.38 70.32 12.50
C ILE A 4 12.72 68.88 12.90
N ARG A 5 11.72 68.20 13.48
CA ARG A 5 11.78 67.02 14.33
C ARG A 5 11.11 65.81 13.63
N HIS A 6 11.76 64.64 13.71
CA HIS A 6 11.30 63.23 13.65
C HIS A 6 10.59 62.67 12.39
N PRO A 7 10.79 61.37 12.06
CA PRO A 7 9.99 60.29 12.68
C PRO A 7 10.85 59.13 13.20
N ALA A 8 10.65 58.70 14.45
CA ALA A 8 9.82 57.55 14.84
C ALA A 8 10.35 56.20 14.33
N LEU A 9 11.22 55.56 15.14
CA LEU A 9 11.51 54.14 15.09
C LEU A 9 10.23 53.36 15.46
N ALA A 10 9.53 52.81 14.48
CA ALA A 10 8.54 51.77 14.71
C ALA A 10 9.27 50.41 14.67
N ALA A 11 9.55 49.84 15.85
CA ALA A 11 10.02 48.46 15.96
C ALA A 11 8.85 47.53 15.58
N GLY A 12 8.86 47.03 14.36
CA GLY A 12 7.88 46.06 13.88
C GLY A 12 8.11 44.70 14.53
N SER A 13 7.16 44.26 15.37
CA SER A 13 7.11 42.90 15.88
C SER A 13 6.65 41.96 14.75
N ILE A 14 7.58 41.19 14.18
CA ILE A 14 7.27 40.11 13.25
C ILE A 14 6.71 38.95 14.08
N LEU A 15 5.39 38.87 14.19
CA LEU A 15 4.70 37.73 14.79
C LEU A 15 4.72 36.59 13.76
N TRP A 16 5.65 35.64 13.95
CA TRP A 16 5.76 34.44 13.13
C TRP A 16 4.55 33.54 13.44
N CYS A 17 3.51 33.62 12.61
CA CYS A 17 2.43 32.63 12.62
C CYS A 17 3.03 31.28 12.23
N LEU A 18 3.11 30.35 13.17
CA LEU A 18 3.36 28.94 12.88
C LEU A 18 2.12 28.42 12.13
N GLU A 19 2.17 28.36 10.80
CA GLU A 19 1.16 27.66 10.01
C GLU A 19 1.31 26.17 10.28
N THR A 20 0.43 25.62 11.12
CA THR A 20 0.29 24.18 11.28
C THR A 20 -0.44 23.64 10.05
N ALA A 21 0.30 23.09 9.09
CA ALA A 21 -0.26 22.36 7.97
C ALA A 21 -0.92 21.06 8.49
N VAL A 22 -2.25 21.08 8.65
CA VAL A 22 -3.03 19.87 8.87
C VAL A 22 -3.24 19.21 7.50
N GLY A 23 -2.45 18.17 7.20
CA GLY A 23 -2.61 17.37 5.99
C GLY A 23 -3.89 16.50 6.06
N PRO A 24 -4.49 16.15 4.91
CA PRO A 24 -5.63 15.24 4.89
C PRO A 24 -5.23 13.85 5.43
N LEU A 25 -6.13 13.22 6.19
CA LEU A 25 -6.00 11.82 6.58
C LEU A 25 -6.21 10.96 5.31
N ALA A 26 -5.15 10.34 4.82
CA ALA A 26 -5.27 9.29 3.83
C ALA A 26 -5.89 8.06 4.50
N LEU A 27 -7.17 7.81 4.22
CA LEU A 27 -7.83 6.58 4.65
C LEU A 27 -7.60 5.52 3.56
N ALA A 28 -6.63 4.64 3.77
CA ALA A 28 -6.51 3.43 2.96
C ALA A 28 -7.64 2.47 3.35
N PHE A 29 -8.26 1.81 2.37
CA PHE A 29 -9.13 0.68 2.67
C PHE A 29 -8.24 -0.53 2.93
N GLU A 30 -8.06 -0.87 4.20
CA GLU A 30 -7.32 -2.06 4.63
C GLU A 30 -8.21 -3.29 4.52
N ARG A 31 -7.71 -4.34 3.84
CA ARG A 31 -8.41 -5.62 3.67
C ARG A 31 -7.50 -6.75 4.08
N GLN A 32 -7.99 -7.58 5.01
CA GLN A 32 -7.27 -8.77 5.46
C GLN A 32 -7.73 -10.00 4.72
N ILE A 33 -6.78 -10.73 4.13
CA ILE A 33 -7.03 -12.00 3.46
C ILE A 33 -6.02 -13.05 3.93
N GLU A 34 -6.50 -14.26 4.20
CA GLU A 34 -5.64 -15.42 4.43
C GLU A 34 -5.20 -16.00 3.08
N LEU A 35 -3.90 -15.98 2.79
CA LEU A 35 -3.33 -16.63 1.62
C LEU A 35 -2.77 -17.99 2.02
N THR A 36 -3.23 -19.06 1.35
CA THR A 36 -2.76 -20.42 1.62
C THR A 36 -2.01 -20.99 0.42
N ASN A 37 -0.79 -21.48 0.64
CA ASN A 37 -0.03 -22.22 -0.36
C ASN A 37 -0.52 -23.66 -0.43
N ASN A 38 -1.45 -23.95 -1.34
CA ASN A 38 -1.92 -25.30 -1.64
C ASN A 38 -1.19 -25.92 -2.85
N THR A 39 0.07 -25.54 -3.04
CA THR A 39 0.99 -26.13 -4.02
C THR A 39 2.03 -27.00 -3.31
N ARG A 40 2.95 -27.59 -4.09
CA ARG A 40 4.10 -28.35 -3.55
C ARG A 40 5.42 -27.56 -3.56
N MET A 41 5.40 -26.31 -3.99
CA MET A 41 6.59 -25.46 -4.12
C MET A 41 6.51 -24.29 -3.15
N ALA A 42 7.64 -23.78 -2.68
CA ALA A 42 7.62 -22.58 -1.86
C ALA A 42 7.22 -21.37 -2.71
N ILE A 43 6.42 -20.48 -2.14
CA ILE A 43 6.08 -19.20 -2.75
C ILE A 43 6.96 -18.14 -2.12
N VAL A 44 7.71 -17.43 -2.97
CA VAL A 44 8.68 -16.42 -2.53
C VAL A 44 8.19 -14.99 -2.75
N GLU A 45 7.23 -14.78 -3.65
CA GLU A 45 6.57 -13.48 -3.83
C GLU A 45 5.10 -13.68 -4.22
N ILE A 46 4.25 -12.77 -3.77
CA ILE A 46 2.85 -12.63 -4.22
C ILE A 46 2.62 -11.17 -4.59
N GLN A 47 2.72 -10.88 -5.88
CA GLN A 47 2.53 -9.54 -6.42
C GLN A 47 1.06 -9.28 -6.77
N ILE A 48 0.58 -8.05 -6.58
CA ILE A 48 -0.77 -7.63 -7.01
C ILE A 48 -0.73 -6.53 -8.08
N ALA A 49 -1.74 -6.53 -8.94
CA ALA A 49 -2.00 -5.48 -9.91
C ALA A 49 -3.50 -5.18 -10.01
N ARG A 50 -3.87 -3.94 -10.38
CA ARG A 50 -5.24 -3.66 -10.79
C ARG A 50 -5.60 -4.50 -12.02
N VAL A 51 -6.82 -5.04 -12.03
CA VAL A 51 -7.27 -5.97 -13.08
C VAL A 51 -6.96 -5.43 -14.48
N GLY A 52 -6.27 -6.24 -15.28
CA GLY A 52 -5.98 -5.96 -16.68
C GLY A 52 -4.92 -4.87 -16.93
N THR A 53 -4.22 -4.40 -15.90
CA THR A 53 -3.16 -3.40 -16.07
C THR A 53 -1.76 -4.02 -16.23
N ASP A 54 -1.55 -5.25 -15.75
CA ASP A 54 -0.23 -5.92 -15.65
C ASP A 54 0.89 -5.04 -15.05
N ARG A 55 0.50 -3.99 -14.30
CA ARG A 55 1.39 -3.15 -13.52
C ARG A 55 1.45 -3.73 -12.12
N TRP A 56 2.39 -4.64 -11.92
CA TRP A 56 2.66 -5.28 -10.63
C TRP A 56 3.26 -4.23 -9.69
N GLU A 57 2.64 -4.07 -8.52
CA GLU A 57 2.98 -3.00 -7.58
C GLU A 57 3.58 -3.61 -6.29
N THR A 58 2.73 -4.18 -5.44
CA THR A 58 3.10 -4.62 -4.08
C THR A 58 3.32 -6.12 -4.01
N ASP A 59 4.40 -6.55 -3.35
CA ASP A 59 4.55 -7.91 -2.85
C ASP A 59 3.90 -8.04 -1.47
N LEU A 60 2.98 -9.00 -1.34
CA LEU A 60 2.19 -9.24 -0.13
C LEU A 60 2.94 -10.07 0.92
N LEU A 61 4.05 -10.73 0.57
CA LEU A 61 4.84 -11.51 1.52
C LEU A 61 5.92 -10.68 2.24
N GLY A 62 6.47 -9.65 1.59
CA GLY A 62 7.52 -8.83 2.17
C GLY A 62 8.83 -9.60 2.29
N GLU A 63 9.26 -9.91 3.51
CA GLU A 63 10.46 -10.73 3.76
C GLU A 63 10.14 -12.21 4.02
N ASP A 64 8.85 -12.57 4.10
CA ASP A 64 8.40 -13.92 4.38
C ASP A 64 8.43 -14.83 3.13
N ILE A 65 8.49 -16.14 3.37
CA ILE A 65 8.30 -17.18 2.35
C ILE A 65 7.15 -18.05 2.80
N LEU A 66 6.20 -18.34 1.89
CA LEU A 66 5.05 -19.18 2.20
C LEU A 66 5.32 -20.62 1.75
N LEU A 67 5.72 -21.49 2.68
CA LEU A 67 6.02 -22.90 2.40
C LEU A 67 4.75 -23.69 2.05
N PRO A 68 4.87 -24.87 1.42
CA PRO A 68 3.73 -25.74 1.16
C PRO A 68 2.86 -25.98 2.40
N ALA A 69 1.54 -25.91 2.21
CA ALA A 69 0.50 -26.04 3.25
C ALA A 69 0.49 -24.95 4.34
N GLN A 70 1.32 -23.91 4.23
CA GLN A 70 1.24 -22.76 5.14
C GLN A 70 0.19 -21.73 4.69
N SER A 71 -0.28 -20.96 5.66
CA SER A 71 -1.11 -19.79 5.48
C SER A 71 -0.44 -18.55 6.08
N LEU A 72 -0.68 -17.39 5.46
CA LEU A 72 -0.30 -16.09 6.00
C LEU A 72 -1.48 -15.11 5.86
N MET A 73 -1.73 -14.32 6.89
CA MET A 73 -2.65 -13.19 6.81
C MET A 73 -1.89 -12.00 6.22
N VAL A 74 -2.45 -11.39 5.18
CA VAL A 74 -1.85 -10.20 4.55
C VAL A 74 -2.87 -9.07 4.50
N ASP A 75 -2.35 -7.85 4.63
CA ASP A 75 -3.11 -6.62 4.46
C ASP A 75 -2.95 -6.10 3.04
N ILE A 76 -4.07 -5.91 2.35
CA ILE A 76 -4.13 -5.27 1.03
C ILE A 76 -4.58 -3.84 1.25
N GLU A 77 -3.63 -2.91 1.17
CA GLU A 77 -3.89 -1.48 1.25
C GLU A 77 -4.19 -0.91 -0.13
N ASP A 78 -5.40 -0.39 -0.33
CA ASP A 78 -5.71 0.42 -1.50
C ASP A 78 -6.39 1.73 -1.13
N ALA A 79 -5.68 2.84 -1.38
CA ALA A 79 -6.18 4.19 -1.18
C ALA A 79 -7.36 4.55 -2.10
N LYS A 80 -7.58 3.78 -3.18
CA LYS A 80 -8.67 4.02 -4.15
C LYS A 80 -9.91 3.15 -3.90
N GLY A 81 -9.85 2.18 -2.99
CA GLY A 81 -10.99 1.33 -2.60
C GLY A 81 -11.42 0.30 -3.64
N TYR A 82 -10.54 -0.10 -4.57
CA TYR A 82 -10.77 -1.19 -5.51
C TYR A 82 -10.93 -2.54 -4.79
N CYS A 83 -11.78 -3.40 -5.36
CA CYS A 83 -12.06 -4.73 -4.82
C CYS A 83 -11.46 -5.88 -5.63
N ARG A 84 -11.12 -5.64 -6.90
CA ARG A 84 -10.67 -6.68 -7.81
C ARG A 84 -9.21 -6.46 -8.16
N PHE A 85 -8.41 -7.50 -8.02
CA PHE A 85 -6.98 -7.50 -8.35
C PHE A 85 -6.61 -8.77 -9.12
N ASP A 86 -5.53 -8.65 -9.90
CA ASP A 86 -4.82 -9.81 -10.44
C ASP A 86 -3.68 -10.14 -9.47
N PHE A 87 -3.53 -11.42 -9.12
CA PHE A 87 -2.45 -11.93 -8.27
C PHE A 87 -1.44 -12.66 -9.14
N LYS A 88 -0.16 -12.36 -8.96
CA LYS A 88 0.95 -13.08 -9.58
C LYS A 88 1.79 -13.71 -8.48
N THR A 89 1.76 -15.03 -8.43
CA THR A 89 2.58 -15.84 -7.53
C THR A 89 3.91 -16.17 -8.21
N VAL A 90 5.02 -15.97 -7.52
CA VAL A 90 6.37 -16.41 -7.93
C VAL A 90 6.82 -17.54 -7.02
N PHE A 91 7.26 -18.65 -7.61
CA PHE A 91 7.75 -19.82 -6.88
C PHE A 91 9.27 -19.80 -6.75
N ASP A 92 9.81 -20.63 -5.85
CA ASP A 92 11.24 -20.78 -5.59
C ASP A 92 12.09 -21.20 -6.82
N ASP A 93 11.49 -21.85 -7.81
CA ASP A 93 12.11 -22.19 -9.10
C ASP A 93 12.03 -21.07 -10.15
N GLY A 94 11.40 -19.93 -9.81
CA GLY A 94 11.15 -18.80 -10.71
C GLY A 94 9.93 -18.96 -11.62
N ALA A 95 9.18 -20.07 -11.53
CA ALA A 95 7.91 -20.20 -12.23
C ALA A 95 6.90 -19.16 -11.70
N THR A 96 5.91 -18.82 -12.53
CA THR A 96 4.87 -17.88 -12.16
C THR A 96 3.47 -18.42 -12.42
N LEU A 97 2.53 -18.03 -11.57
CA LEU A 97 1.10 -18.32 -11.72
C LEU A 97 0.32 -17.03 -11.59
N ILE A 98 -0.48 -16.70 -12.61
CA ILE A 98 -1.37 -15.55 -12.56
C ILE A 98 -2.80 -16.03 -12.28
N ARG A 99 -3.42 -15.42 -11.27
CA ARG A 99 -4.84 -15.57 -10.94
C ARG A 99 -5.51 -14.22 -11.14
N ARG A 100 -6.38 -14.13 -12.15
CA ARG A 100 -7.02 -12.87 -12.51
C ARG A 100 -8.31 -12.64 -11.75
N ASN A 101 -8.65 -11.37 -11.57
CA ASN A 101 -9.97 -10.91 -11.10
C ASN A 101 -10.39 -11.49 -9.74
N VAL A 102 -9.46 -11.54 -8.78
CA VAL A 102 -9.71 -11.97 -7.40
C VAL A 102 -10.46 -10.87 -6.65
N ASP A 103 -11.56 -11.22 -5.97
CA ASP A 103 -12.36 -10.31 -5.14
C ASP A 103 -11.85 -10.25 -3.70
N VAL A 104 -11.01 -9.26 -3.38
CA VAL A 104 -10.46 -9.07 -2.03
C VAL A 104 -11.42 -8.37 -1.08
N CYS A 105 -12.56 -7.86 -1.59
CA CYS A 105 -13.60 -7.28 -0.75
C CYS A 105 -14.55 -8.35 -0.18
N ALA A 106 -14.67 -9.50 -0.85
CA ALA A 106 -15.54 -10.59 -0.43
C ALA A 106 -14.76 -11.81 0.07
N ALA A 107 -13.50 -11.99 -0.33
CA ALA A 107 -12.70 -13.14 0.09
C ALA A 107 -12.06 -12.90 1.45
N GLU A 108 -12.36 -13.78 2.41
CA GLU A 108 -11.62 -13.90 3.67
C GLU A 108 -10.37 -14.78 3.49
N ARG A 109 -10.40 -15.71 2.53
CA ARG A 109 -9.35 -16.70 2.27
C ARG A 109 -9.15 -16.93 0.78
N PHE A 110 -7.92 -17.15 0.37
CA PHE A 110 -7.57 -17.48 -1.01
C PHE A 110 -6.51 -18.57 -1.07
N ALA A 111 -6.86 -19.70 -1.68
CA ALA A 111 -5.96 -20.85 -1.83
C ALA A 111 -5.28 -20.84 -3.20
N ILE A 112 -3.95 -20.82 -3.19
CA ILE A 112 -3.11 -20.83 -4.39
C ILE A 112 -2.87 -22.29 -4.79
N SER A 113 -3.31 -22.67 -5.97
CA SER A 113 -3.24 -24.05 -6.51
C SER A 113 -3.06 -24.04 -8.04
N TYR A 114 -2.49 -25.11 -8.61
CA TYR A 114 -2.14 -25.22 -10.05
C TYR A 114 -3.28 -25.51 -11.02
N ARG A 115 -4.54 -25.49 -10.57
CA ARG A 115 -5.69 -26.02 -11.34
C ARG A 115 -5.73 -25.56 -12.81
#